data_AF-A0A1X0NV92-F1
#
_entry.id   AF-A0A1X0NV92-F1
#
_cell.length_a   1.000
_cell.length_b   1.000
_cell.length_c   1.000
_cell.angle_alpha   90.00
_cell.angle_beta   90.00
_cell.angle_gamma   90.00
#
_symmetry.space_group_name_H-M   'P 1'
#
loop_
_entity.id
_entity.type
_entity.pdbx_description
1 polymer ?
#
loop_
_entity_poly.entity_id
_entity_poly.type
_entity_poly.pdbx_seq_one_letter_code
_entity_poly.pdbx_strand_id
1 'polypeptide(L)'
;EKEAELDSAREELRLLREQCDSSSAERQTALESAFQERETLQRELDGAREELRLLREQFSSTSAEKQAELDTVLQERKDVLLELKRALRQREETQEELENARKELELQRERASITIVEQQAELNSALEQREKVQKELENALREREEVRRELDIALEELRVLREQSNSSSAEQQAELESVVQQRGEVQRDLNAAHEELEKVKYELEELREERQVLNERCGELEKRCQAALDEKESDLRTFEEKLLVWKEKVKVAKAKDDQRIEGLEALTAAQRGDVEGLAAVLRPLLAALGLPPPDPAPLPDGRLDVAPLLESLNGAQAAVANGTARVTALETQLHDAEEKCAAAAAPEVVTELEQRNAQLEEKCELLRKEIKRQREAFQREKAQQDISTAGTREEGRATLRAAAGGVFEKDMLSLATQQSQRDNEIRQLRAQLQTLEKENAELKRECDHNNSVLAQYTKDIEVLKAKERVQLSIEYVRNVILQFLCCPNETVRLQMVPAIATVLEFTPKEKMEVQSANPACPRFH
;
A
#
# COMPACT_ATOMS: atom_id res chain seq x y z
N GLU A 1 104.86 -91.80 -193.70
CA GLU A 1 103.46 -92.00 -193.27
C GLU A 1 103.34 -92.29 -191.77
N LYS A 2 103.91 -93.39 -191.23
CA LYS A 2 103.80 -93.71 -189.78
C LYS A 2 104.33 -92.68 -188.76
N GLU A 3 105.11 -91.67 -189.19
CA GLU A 3 105.51 -90.56 -188.30
C GLU A 3 104.38 -89.53 -188.08
N ALA A 4 103.45 -89.36 -189.03
CA ALA A 4 102.38 -88.37 -188.92
C ALA A 4 101.32 -88.72 -187.84
N GLU A 5 101.08 -90.02 -187.62
CA GLU A 5 100.18 -90.51 -186.56
C GLU A 5 100.74 -90.25 -185.16
N LEU A 6 102.07 -90.22 -185.02
CA LEU A 6 102.76 -90.03 -183.74
C LEU A 6 102.69 -88.59 -183.23
N ASP A 7 102.71 -87.61 -184.13
CA ASP A 7 102.62 -86.19 -183.75
C ASP A 7 101.16 -85.76 -183.49
N SER A 8 100.17 -86.36 -184.17
CA SER A 8 98.75 -86.13 -183.83
C SER A 8 98.42 -86.61 -182.41
N ALA A 9 98.91 -87.78 -182.00
CA ALA A 9 98.69 -88.32 -180.65
C ALA A 9 99.39 -87.50 -179.55
N ARG A 10 100.49 -86.81 -179.88
CA ARG A 10 101.19 -85.90 -178.95
C ARG A 10 100.39 -84.64 -178.67
N GLU A 11 99.74 -84.06 -179.68
CA GLU A 11 98.96 -82.84 -179.51
C GLU A 11 97.63 -83.09 -178.79
N GLU A 12 96.99 -84.25 -179.00
CA GLU A 12 95.84 -84.69 -178.18
C GLU A 12 96.22 -84.91 -176.71
N LEU A 13 97.36 -85.58 -176.45
CA LEU A 13 97.88 -85.75 -175.08
C LEU A 13 98.22 -84.42 -174.43
N ARG A 14 98.68 -83.43 -175.19
CA ARG A 14 98.95 -82.08 -174.70
C ARG A 14 97.64 -81.37 -174.31
N LEU A 15 96.62 -81.38 -175.17
CA LEU A 15 95.32 -80.77 -174.89
C LEU A 15 94.61 -81.41 -173.69
N LEU A 16 94.67 -82.75 -173.56
CA LEU A 16 94.17 -83.45 -172.38
C LEU A 16 94.92 -83.07 -171.10
N ARG A 17 96.22 -82.75 -171.20
CA ARG A 17 97.01 -82.26 -170.06
C ARG A 17 96.59 -80.85 -169.65
N GLU A 18 96.48 -79.93 -170.61
CA GLU A 18 96.01 -78.57 -170.37
C GLU A 18 94.58 -78.54 -169.78
N GLN A 19 93.68 -79.45 -170.20
CA GLN A 19 92.36 -79.64 -169.58
C GLN A 19 92.40 -80.26 -168.18
N CYS A 20 93.33 -81.19 -167.92
CA CYS A 20 93.51 -81.74 -166.57
C CYS A 20 94.05 -80.69 -165.60
N ASP A 21 95.03 -79.90 -166.05
CA ASP A 21 95.66 -78.85 -165.26
C ASP A 21 94.69 -77.69 -165.01
N SER A 22 93.85 -77.30 -165.98
CA SER A 22 92.78 -76.31 -165.77
C SER A 22 91.69 -76.82 -164.83
N SER A 23 91.22 -78.06 -165.00
CA SER A 23 90.22 -78.65 -164.09
C SER A 23 90.76 -78.86 -162.68
N SER A 24 92.07 -79.14 -162.54
CA SER A 24 92.75 -79.18 -161.25
C SER A 24 92.81 -77.79 -160.60
N ALA A 25 93.17 -76.75 -161.36
CA ALA A 25 93.22 -75.38 -160.86
C ALA A 25 91.83 -74.85 -160.45
N GLU A 26 90.79 -75.10 -161.25
CA GLU A 26 89.39 -74.74 -160.90
C GLU A 26 88.93 -75.44 -159.62
N ARG A 27 89.21 -76.76 -159.49
CA ARG A 27 88.92 -77.50 -158.26
C ARG A 27 89.70 -76.93 -157.07
N GLN A 28 90.96 -76.58 -157.24
CA GLN A 28 91.79 -76.01 -156.19
C GLN A 28 91.21 -74.67 -155.69
N THR A 29 90.85 -73.76 -156.61
CA THR A 29 90.23 -72.47 -156.26
C THR A 29 88.84 -72.62 -155.63
N ALA A 30 88.02 -73.56 -156.09
CA ALA A 30 86.73 -73.85 -155.47
C ALA A 30 86.88 -74.42 -154.05
N LEU A 31 87.92 -75.24 -153.83
CA LEU A 31 88.22 -75.86 -152.53
C LEU A 31 88.81 -74.84 -151.56
N GLU A 32 89.64 -73.90 -152.03
CA GLU A 32 90.10 -72.74 -151.26
C GLU A 32 88.96 -71.78 -150.91
N SER A 33 88.04 -71.50 -151.85
CA SER A 33 86.83 -70.71 -151.59
C SER A 33 85.94 -71.38 -150.54
N ALA A 34 85.70 -72.68 -150.65
CA ALA A 34 84.92 -73.44 -149.66
C ALA A 34 85.60 -73.50 -148.28
N PHE A 35 86.95 -73.48 -148.22
CA PHE A 35 87.67 -73.31 -146.95
C PHE A 35 87.50 -71.90 -146.38
N GLN A 36 87.57 -70.85 -147.19
CA GLN A 36 87.33 -69.47 -146.73
C GLN A 36 85.89 -69.27 -146.24
N GLU A 37 84.89 -69.80 -146.95
CA GLU A 37 83.49 -69.80 -146.52
C GLU A 37 83.29 -70.61 -145.23
N ARG A 38 83.95 -71.77 -145.11
CA ARG A 38 83.92 -72.55 -143.87
C ARG A 38 84.55 -71.78 -142.72
N GLU A 39 85.65 -71.06 -142.93
CA GLU A 39 86.27 -70.24 -141.90
C GLU A 39 85.44 -69.01 -141.54
N THR A 40 84.78 -68.34 -142.48
CA THR A 40 83.88 -67.22 -142.16
C THR A 40 82.67 -67.72 -141.38
N LEU A 41 82.02 -68.79 -141.82
CA LEU A 41 80.93 -69.43 -141.08
C LEU A 41 81.38 -69.94 -139.70
N GLN A 42 82.61 -70.44 -139.56
CA GLN A 42 83.16 -70.84 -138.26
C GLN A 42 83.34 -69.63 -137.33
N ARG A 43 83.88 -68.50 -137.84
CA ARG A 43 84.00 -67.25 -137.06
C ARG A 43 82.63 -66.67 -136.68
N GLU A 44 81.65 -66.70 -137.59
CA GLU A 44 80.27 -66.27 -137.31
C GLU A 44 79.60 -67.17 -136.27
N LEU A 45 79.78 -68.48 -136.37
CA LEU A 45 79.20 -69.46 -135.46
C LEU A 45 79.86 -69.41 -134.07
N ASP A 46 81.16 -69.17 -133.99
CA ASP A 46 81.85 -68.93 -132.71
C ASP A 46 81.52 -67.54 -132.13
N GLY A 47 81.31 -66.52 -132.97
CA GLY A 47 80.76 -65.22 -132.56
C GLY A 47 79.35 -65.33 -131.97
N ALA A 48 78.43 -66.01 -132.67
CA ALA A 48 77.07 -66.25 -132.20
C ALA A 48 77.02 -67.13 -130.94
N ARG A 49 77.96 -68.08 -130.79
CA ARG A 49 78.15 -68.83 -129.53
C ARG A 49 78.57 -67.93 -128.38
N GLU A 50 79.48 -66.99 -128.64
CA GLU A 50 79.96 -66.04 -127.63
C GLU A 50 78.89 -65.01 -127.26
N GLU A 51 78.11 -64.51 -128.22
CA GLU A 51 76.92 -63.68 -127.95
C GLU A 51 75.88 -64.45 -127.12
N LEU A 52 75.61 -65.72 -127.44
CA LEU A 52 74.72 -66.57 -126.64
C LEU A 52 75.28 -66.88 -125.25
N ARG A 53 76.61 -66.98 -125.10
CA ARG A 53 77.27 -67.13 -123.80
C ARG A 53 77.08 -65.86 -122.95
N LEU A 54 77.40 -64.70 -123.51
CA LEU A 54 77.25 -63.39 -122.86
C LEU A 54 75.79 -63.11 -122.50
N LEU A 55 74.84 -63.39 -123.40
CA LEU A 55 73.40 -63.25 -123.10
C LEU A 55 72.97 -64.20 -121.98
N ARG A 56 73.41 -65.46 -121.97
CA ARG A 56 73.11 -66.38 -120.84
C ARG A 56 73.70 -65.91 -119.52
N GLU A 57 74.92 -65.38 -119.53
CA GLU A 57 75.57 -64.82 -118.34
C GLU A 57 74.86 -63.56 -117.85
N GLN A 58 74.42 -62.67 -118.76
CA GLN A 58 73.58 -61.52 -118.44
C GLN A 58 72.21 -61.93 -117.89
N PHE A 59 71.54 -62.90 -118.50
CA PHE A 59 70.27 -63.45 -118.00
C PHE A 59 70.44 -64.15 -116.65
N SER A 60 71.55 -64.86 -116.40
CA SER A 60 71.80 -65.46 -115.08
C SER A 60 72.17 -64.42 -114.02
N SER A 61 72.95 -63.38 -114.39
CA SER A 61 73.28 -62.27 -113.48
C SER A 61 72.03 -61.51 -113.09
N THR A 62 71.25 -61.03 -114.07
CA THR A 62 70.00 -60.31 -113.82
C THR A 62 68.96 -61.18 -113.12
N SER A 63 68.85 -62.48 -113.42
CA SER A 63 67.99 -63.38 -112.66
C SER A 63 68.46 -63.60 -111.22
N ALA A 64 69.77 -63.65 -110.97
CA ALA A 64 70.32 -63.76 -109.62
C ALA A 64 70.16 -62.45 -108.83
N GLU A 65 70.36 -61.30 -109.47
CA GLU A 65 70.10 -59.96 -108.92
C GLU A 65 68.63 -59.80 -108.55
N LYS A 66 67.69 -60.17 -109.43
CA LYS A 66 66.25 -60.12 -109.13
C LYS A 66 65.82 -61.12 -108.09
N GLN A 67 66.45 -62.29 -108.00
CA GLN A 67 66.21 -63.22 -106.90
C GLN A 67 66.72 -62.64 -105.57
N ALA A 68 67.91 -62.02 -105.55
CA ALA A 68 68.46 -61.37 -104.37
C ALA A 68 67.63 -60.15 -103.92
N GLU A 69 67.15 -59.32 -104.85
CA GLU A 69 66.20 -58.24 -104.57
C GLU A 69 64.91 -58.79 -103.93
N LEU A 70 64.34 -59.86 -104.51
CA LEU A 70 63.13 -60.50 -103.99
C LEU A 70 63.34 -61.07 -102.58
N ASP A 71 64.45 -61.76 -102.35
CA ASP A 71 64.79 -62.34 -101.05
C ASP A 71 65.02 -61.25 -99.99
N THR A 72 65.61 -60.10 -100.38
CA THR A 72 65.78 -58.92 -99.52
C THR A 72 64.43 -58.32 -99.14
N VAL A 73 63.55 -58.05 -100.12
CA VAL A 73 62.19 -57.52 -99.88
C VAL A 73 61.33 -58.49 -99.06
N LEU A 74 61.49 -59.81 -99.26
CA LEU A 74 60.81 -60.82 -98.44
C LEU A 74 61.35 -60.85 -97.01
N GLN A 75 62.62 -60.51 -96.79
CA GLN A 75 63.19 -60.39 -95.45
C GLN A 75 62.72 -59.10 -94.76
N GLU A 76 62.81 -57.95 -95.42
CA GLU A 76 62.25 -56.67 -94.94
C GLU A 76 60.77 -56.81 -94.56
N ARG A 77 59.97 -57.49 -95.40
CA ARG A 77 58.56 -57.76 -95.10
C ARG A 77 58.38 -58.61 -93.84
N LYS A 78 59.24 -59.60 -93.58
CA LYS A 78 59.18 -60.40 -92.34
C LYS A 78 59.52 -59.54 -91.13
N ASP A 79 60.54 -58.69 -91.25
CA ASP A 79 61.00 -57.85 -90.15
C ASP A 79 59.98 -56.77 -89.80
N VAL A 80 59.37 -56.11 -90.80
CA VAL A 80 58.22 -55.21 -90.61
C VAL A 80 57.01 -55.93 -90.01
N LEU A 81 56.71 -57.17 -90.42
CA LEU A 81 55.63 -57.96 -89.80
C LEU A 81 55.94 -58.35 -88.34
N LEU A 82 57.21 -58.53 -87.97
CA LEU A 82 57.63 -58.76 -86.59
C LEU A 82 57.52 -57.47 -85.76
N GLU A 83 57.94 -56.32 -86.33
CA GLU A 83 57.77 -55.01 -85.69
C GLU A 83 56.30 -54.66 -85.48
N LEU A 84 55.44 -54.84 -86.49
CA LEU A 84 54.00 -54.62 -86.37
C LEU A 84 53.39 -55.50 -85.26
N LYS A 85 53.82 -56.76 -85.14
CA LYS A 85 53.39 -57.66 -84.05
C LYS A 85 53.88 -57.21 -82.67
N ARG A 86 55.10 -56.66 -82.56
CA ARG A 86 55.60 -56.08 -81.30
C ARG A 86 54.81 -54.83 -80.92
N ALA A 87 54.57 -53.93 -81.89
CA ALA A 87 53.81 -52.71 -81.68
C ALA A 87 52.33 -52.97 -81.31
N LEU A 88 51.72 -54.01 -81.89
CA LEU A 88 50.36 -54.44 -81.51
C LEU A 88 50.30 -54.94 -80.06
N ARG A 89 51.26 -55.78 -79.63
CA ARG A 89 51.34 -56.22 -78.23
C ARG A 89 51.55 -55.06 -77.26
N GLN A 90 52.48 -54.16 -77.56
CA GLN A 90 52.71 -52.95 -76.75
C GLN A 90 51.46 -52.07 -76.66
N ARG A 91 50.67 -52.01 -77.74
CA ARG A 91 49.37 -51.33 -77.72
C ARG A 91 48.35 -52.06 -76.85
N GLU A 92 48.28 -53.39 -76.92
CA GLU A 92 47.38 -54.20 -76.07
C GLU A 92 47.75 -54.04 -74.58
N GLU A 93 49.04 -54.17 -74.24
CA GLU A 93 49.62 -53.94 -72.91
C GLU A 93 49.29 -52.54 -72.37
N THR A 94 49.55 -51.48 -73.15
CA THR A 94 49.23 -50.09 -72.74
C THR A 94 47.73 -49.80 -72.68
N GLN A 95 46.89 -50.50 -73.46
CA GLN A 95 45.44 -50.41 -73.33
C GLN A 95 44.95 -51.07 -72.03
N GLU A 96 45.53 -52.21 -71.63
CA GLU A 96 45.24 -52.87 -70.35
C GLU A 96 45.69 -52.03 -69.15
N GLU A 97 46.90 -51.45 -69.20
CA GLU A 97 47.39 -50.49 -68.20
C GLU A 97 46.45 -49.28 -68.05
N LEU A 98 46.01 -48.69 -69.17
CA LEU A 98 45.06 -47.56 -69.15
C LEU A 98 43.67 -47.96 -68.64
N GLU A 99 43.20 -49.18 -68.90
CA GLU A 99 41.93 -49.66 -68.37
C GLU A 99 42.02 -49.88 -66.85
N ASN A 100 43.13 -50.45 -66.37
CA ASN A 100 43.38 -50.64 -64.95
C ASN A 100 43.52 -49.30 -64.20
N ALA A 101 44.27 -48.34 -64.76
CA ALA A 101 44.38 -46.99 -64.21
C ALA A 101 43.02 -46.25 -64.17
N ARG A 102 42.14 -46.47 -65.15
CA ARG A 102 40.76 -45.93 -65.13
C ARG A 102 39.93 -46.53 -64.00
N LYS A 103 39.95 -47.86 -63.83
CA LYS A 103 39.25 -48.56 -62.75
C LYS A 103 39.74 -48.10 -61.38
N GLU A 104 41.05 -47.90 -61.22
CA GLU A 104 41.61 -47.38 -59.97
C GLU A 104 41.18 -45.93 -59.69
N LEU A 105 41.19 -45.05 -60.69
CA LEU A 105 40.68 -43.68 -60.55
C LEU A 105 39.18 -43.62 -60.26
N GLU A 106 38.39 -44.53 -60.81
CA GLU A 106 36.95 -44.66 -60.53
C GLU A 106 36.72 -45.10 -59.08
N LEU A 107 37.43 -46.13 -58.61
CA LEU A 107 37.40 -46.58 -57.22
C LEU A 107 37.88 -45.50 -56.23
N GLN A 108 38.88 -44.70 -56.61
CA GLN A 108 39.33 -43.55 -55.80
C GLN A 108 38.25 -42.44 -55.73
N ARG A 109 37.52 -42.19 -56.82
CA ARG A 109 36.38 -41.24 -56.83
C ARG A 109 35.22 -41.74 -55.99
N GLU A 110 34.88 -43.02 -56.06
CA GLU A 110 33.85 -43.63 -55.21
C GLU A 110 34.21 -43.49 -53.72
N ARG A 111 35.45 -43.84 -53.35
CA ARG A 111 35.96 -43.67 -51.97
C ARG A 111 35.87 -42.22 -51.51
N ALA A 112 36.34 -41.27 -52.33
CA ALA A 112 36.25 -39.84 -52.01
C ALA A 112 34.80 -39.36 -51.87
N SER A 113 33.89 -39.84 -52.72
CA SER A 113 32.46 -39.54 -52.65
C SER A 113 31.84 -40.05 -51.34
N ILE A 114 32.17 -41.28 -50.93
CA ILE A 114 31.72 -41.85 -49.65
C ILE A 114 32.21 -40.99 -48.48
N THR A 115 33.51 -40.67 -48.44
CA THR A 115 34.08 -39.83 -47.37
C THR A 115 33.45 -38.43 -47.31
N ILE A 116 33.12 -37.82 -48.45
CA ILE A 116 32.41 -36.52 -48.47
C ILE A 116 30.99 -36.67 -47.89
N VAL A 117 30.27 -37.73 -48.24
CA VAL A 117 28.91 -37.98 -47.70
C VAL A 117 28.95 -38.25 -46.20
N GLU A 118 29.93 -39.02 -45.71
CA GLU A 118 30.15 -39.27 -44.28
C GLU A 118 30.44 -37.96 -43.53
N GLN A 119 31.41 -37.16 -44.01
CA GLN A 119 31.73 -35.84 -43.42
C GLN A 119 30.52 -34.89 -43.43
N GLN A 120 29.69 -34.95 -44.46
CA GLN A 120 28.49 -34.11 -44.55
C GLN A 120 27.38 -34.58 -43.59
N ALA A 121 27.25 -35.88 -43.34
CA ALA A 121 26.38 -36.42 -42.30
C ALA A 121 26.85 -36.06 -40.89
N GLU A 122 28.16 -36.15 -40.62
CA GLU A 122 28.77 -35.70 -39.36
C GLU A 122 28.55 -34.20 -39.12
N LEU A 123 28.77 -33.36 -40.14
CA LEU A 123 28.55 -31.93 -40.08
C LEU A 123 27.08 -31.58 -39.77
N ASN A 124 26.13 -32.24 -40.43
CA ASN A 124 24.70 -32.05 -40.17
C ASN A 124 24.33 -32.45 -38.74
N SER A 125 24.82 -33.59 -38.25
CA SER A 125 24.62 -34.03 -36.86
C SER A 125 25.20 -33.03 -35.85
N ALA A 126 26.39 -32.49 -36.12
CA ALA A 126 27.01 -31.46 -35.27
C ALA A 126 26.22 -30.13 -35.28
N LEU A 127 25.63 -29.74 -36.42
CA LEU A 127 24.76 -28.57 -36.52
C LEU A 127 23.45 -28.78 -35.72
N GLU A 128 22.80 -29.94 -35.82
CA GLU A 128 21.62 -30.26 -35.02
C GLU A 128 21.91 -30.25 -33.50
N GLN A 129 23.07 -30.78 -33.09
CA GLN A 129 23.50 -30.74 -31.69
C GLN A 129 23.73 -29.30 -31.22
N ARG A 130 24.39 -28.47 -32.04
CA ARG A 130 24.58 -27.05 -31.77
C ARG A 130 23.25 -26.31 -31.63
N GLU A 131 22.26 -26.57 -32.48
CA GLU A 131 20.93 -25.96 -32.36
C GLU A 131 20.20 -26.36 -31.08
N LYS A 132 20.33 -27.63 -30.64
CA LYS A 132 19.76 -28.10 -29.37
C LYS A 132 20.39 -27.35 -28.19
N VAL A 133 21.71 -27.32 -28.10
CA VAL A 133 22.44 -26.58 -27.05
C VAL A 133 22.15 -25.08 -27.09
N GLN A 134 21.98 -24.49 -28.27
CA GLN A 134 21.61 -23.07 -28.39
C GLN A 134 20.19 -22.81 -27.82
N LYS A 135 19.21 -23.67 -28.10
CA LYS A 135 17.85 -23.56 -27.52
C LYS A 135 17.86 -23.76 -26.00
N GLU A 136 18.66 -24.70 -25.49
CA GLU A 136 18.87 -24.91 -24.06
C GLU A 136 19.49 -23.67 -23.39
N LEU A 137 20.50 -23.05 -24.02
CA LEU A 137 21.11 -21.80 -23.54
C LEU A 137 20.11 -20.63 -23.54
N GLU A 138 19.31 -20.49 -24.60
CA GLU A 138 18.27 -19.45 -24.67
C GLU A 138 17.17 -19.64 -23.61
N ASN A 139 16.81 -20.89 -23.29
CA ASN A 139 15.89 -21.21 -22.20
C ASN A 139 16.49 -20.86 -20.83
N ALA A 140 17.72 -21.30 -20.54
CA ALA A 140 18.41 -21.01 -19.29
C ALA A 140 18.66 -19.50 -19.08
N LEU A 141 18.86 -18.73 -20.16
CA LEU A 141 18.93 -17.26 -20.08
C LEU A 141 17.58 -16.64 -19.73
N ARG A 142 16.46 -17.13 -20.29
CA ARG A 142 15.11 -16.67 -19.93
C ARG A 142 14.77 -16.98 -18.46
N GLU A 143 15.03 -18.19 -18.01
CA GLU A 143 14.88 -18.60 -16.59
C GLU A 143 15.72 -17.70 -15.66
N ARG A 144 16.97 -17.40 -16.03
CA ARG A 144 17.84 -16.49 -15.25
C ARG A 144 17.29 -15.06 -15.18
N GLU A 145 16.63 -14.58 -16.23
CA GLU A 145 15.98 -13.27 -16.20
C GLU A 145 14.69 -13.27 -15.37
N GLU A 146 13.92 -14.36 -15.38
CA GLU A 146 12.73 -14.53 -14.54
C GLU A 146 13.10 -14.52 -13.05
N VAL A 147 14.06 -15.36 -12.64
CA VAL A 147 14.59 -15.37 -11.26
C VAL A 147 15.16 -14.00 -10.85
N ARG A 148 15.74 -13.24 -11.80
CA ARG A 148 16.20 -11.87 -11.51
C ARG A 148 15.04 -10.90 -11.27
N ARG A 149 13.96 -10.99 -12.06
CA ARG A 149 12.76 -10.16 -11.85
C ARG A 149 12.09 -10.49 -10.52
N GLU A 150 12.00 -11.76 -10.15
CA GLU A 150 11.50 -12.20 -8.85
C GLU A 150 12.35 -11.67 -7.69
N LEU A 151 13.68 -11.70 -7.82
CA LEU A 151 14.60 -11.12 -6.84
C LEU A 151 14.43 -9.60 -6.70
N ASP A 152 14.30 -8.88 -7.82
CA ASP A 152 14.08 -7.43 -7.82
C ASP A 152 12.73 -7.06 -7.15
N ILE A 153 11.67 -7.87 -7.35
CA ILE A 153 10.37 -7.72 -6.67
C ILE A 153 10.52 -7.97 -5.16
N ALA A 154 11.12 -9.10 -4.75
CA ALA A 154 11.30 -9.45 -3.35
C ALA A 154 12.16 -8.43 -2.57
N LEU A 155 13.12 -7.79 -3.24
CA LEU A 155 13.91 -6.70 -2.65
C LEU A 155 13.09 -5.44 -2.40
N GLU A 156 12.17 -5.08 -3.30
CA GLU A 156 11.26 -3.94 -3.10
C GLU A 156 10.18 -4.26 -2.05
N GLU A 157 9.66 -5.50 -1.99
CA GLU A 157 8.77 -5.95 -0.90
C GLU A 157 9.46 -5.83 0.47
N LEU A 158 10.69 -6.33 0.60
CA LEU A 158 11.50 -6.20 1.83
C LEU A 158 11.79 -4.74 2.20
N ARG A 159 11.93 -3.87 1.20
CA ARG A 159 12.10 -2.43 1.41
C ARG A 159 10.81 -1.81 1.94
N VAL A 160 9.67 -2.05 1.31
CA VAL A 160 8.35 -1.55 1.74
C VAL A 160 8.04 -2.02 3.15
N LEU A 161 8.25 -3.30 3.47
CA LEU A 161 8.06 -3.85 4.82
C LEU A 161 8.99 -3.18 5.85
N ARG A 162 10.23 -2.83 5.47
CA ARG A 162 11.16 -2.09 6.34
C ARG A 162 10.70 -0.64 6.54
N GLU A 163 10.24 0.03 5.50
CA GLU A 163 9.71 1.40 5.59
C GLU A 163 8.45 1.44 6.47
N GLN A 164 7.54 0.47 6.33
CA GLN A 164 6.36 0.28 7.20
C GLN A 164 6.71 -0.04 8.66
N SER A 165 7.68 -0.92 8.89
CA SER A 165 8.17 -1.26 10.24
C SER A 165 8.81 -0.05 10.92
N ASN A 166 9.59 0.73 10.17
CA ASN A 166 10.21 1.96 10.67
C ASN A 166 9.18 3.05 10.98
N SER A 167 8.16 3.26 10.12
CA SER A 167 7.10 4.23 10.40
C SER A 167 6.25 3.82 11.59
N SER A 168 5.85 2.54 11.68
CA SER A 168 5.09 2.05 12.84
C SER A 168 5.89 2.13 14.15
N SER A 169 7.19 1.85 14.11
CA SER A 169 8.08 2.04 15.27
C SER A 169 8.21 3.52 15.67
N ALA A 170 8.27 4.43 14.70
CA ALA A 170 8.31 5.88 14.96
C ALA A 170 6.97 6.40 15.52
N GLU A 171 5.84 5.91 15.02
CA GLU A 171 4.50 6.19 15.56
C GLU A 171 4.37 5.69 17.01
N GLN A 172 4.73 4.44 17.28
CA GLN A 172 4.74 3.87 18.64
C GLN A 172 5.66 4.64 19.59
N GLN A 173 6.81 5.12 19.11
CA GLN A 173 7.71 5.93 19.93
C GLN A 173 7.12 7.32 20.21
N ALA A 174 6.49 7.98 19.23
CA ALA A 174 5.81 9.25 19.41
C ALA A 174 4.59 9.14 20.36
N GLU A 175 3.82 8.05 20.26
CA GLU A 175 2.75 7.73 21.21
C GLU A 175 3.29 7.52 22.62
N LEU A 176 4.40 6.77 22.78
CA LEU A 176 5.03 6.55 24.07
C LEU A 176 5.56 7.85 24.68
N GLU A 177 6.19 8.71 23.89
CA GLU A 177 6.66 10.04 24.32
C GLU A 177 5.49 10.93 24.77
N SER A 178 4.37 10.93 24.03
CA SER A 178 3.14 11.63 24.39
C SER A 178 2.53 11.10 25.70
N VAL A 179 2.42 9.78 25.87
CA VAL A 179 1.91 9.15 27.10
C VAL A 179 2.83 9.43 28.29
N VAL A 180 4.15 9.44 28.10
CA VAL A 180 5.12 9.83 29.15
C VAL A 180 4.96 11.30 29.53
N GLN A 181 4.73 12.19 28.57
CA GLN A 181 4.45 13.60 28.85
C GLN A 181 3.14 13.76 29.64
N GLN A 182 2.04 13.14 29.18
CA GLN A 182 0.75 13.16 29.88
C GLN A 182 0.85 12.60 31.30
N ARG A 183 1.59 11.50 31.50
CA ARG A 183 1.87 10.97 32.85
C ARG A 183 2.64 11.98 33.71
N GLY A 184 3.57 12.72 33.12
CA GLY A 184 4.29 13.81 33.79
C GLY A 184 3.42 15.01 34.13
N GLU A 185 2.38 15.30 33.34
CA GLU A 185 1.35 16.32 33.62
C GLU A 185 0.46 15.87 34.77
N VAL A 186 -0.17 14.69 34.67
CA VAL A 186 -1.01 14.12 35.73
C VAL A 186 -0.25 13.97 37.06
N GLN A 187 1.04 13.61 37.05
CA GLN A 187 1.84 13.53 38.26
C GLN A 187 2.09 14.91 38.90
N ARG A 188 2.25 15.98 38.11
CA ARG A 188 2.37 17.35 38.62
C ARG A 188 1.07 17.82 39.25
N ASP A 189 -0.05 17.57 38.57
CA ASP A 189 -1.38 17.96 39.06
C ASP A 189 -1.75 17.18 40.34
N LEU A 190 -1.39 15.89 40.41
CA LEU A 190 -1.57 15.06 41.60
C LEU A 190 -0.73 15.57 42.78
N ASN A 191 0.53 15.97 42.55
CA ASN A 191 1.39 16.53 43.58
C ASN A 191 0.82 17.88 44.08
N ALA A 192 0.39 18.77 43.18
CA ALA A 192 -0.23 20.04 43.55
C ALA A 192 -1.53 19.84 44.35
N ALA A 193 -2.40 18.91 43.92
CA ALA A 193 -3.61 18.56 44.66
C ALA A 193 -3.29 17.96 46.05
N HIS A 194 -2.19 17.23 46.19
CA HIS A 194 -1.72 16.74 47.49
C HIS A 194 -1.25 17.88 48.40
N GLU A 195 -0.49 18.86 47.88
CA GLU A 195 -0.07 20.05 48.62
C GLU A 195 -1.27 20.90 49.09
N GLU A 196 -2.28 21.12 48.23
CA GLU A 196 -3.52 21.81 48.63
C GLU A 196 -4.31 21.02 49.68
N LEU A 197 -4.36 19.68 49.59
CA LEU A 197 -4.98 18.84 50.61
C LEU A 197 -4.27 18.92 51.97
N GLU A 198 -2.94 19.02 52.01
CA GLU A 198 -2.22 19.23 53.27
C GLU A 198 -2.49 20.62 53.84
N LYS A 199 -2.54 21.68 53.02
CA LYS A 199 -2.95 23.03 53.50
C LYS A 199 -4.33 23.01 54.13
N VAL A 200 -5.32 22.44 53.44
CA VAL A 200 -6.70 22.34 53.95
C VAL A 200 -6.78 21.49 55.23
N LYS A 201 -5.93 20.47 55.39
CA LYS A 201 -5.83 19.74 56.67
C LYS A 201 -5.32 20.63 57.80
N TYR A 202 -4.26 21.41 57.58
CA TYR A 202 -3.75 22.35 58.58
C TYR A 202 -4.81 23.40 58.96
N GLU A 203 -5.49 24.00 57.98
CA GLU A 203 -6.60 24.96 58.22
C GLU A 203 -7.75 24.30 59.00
N LEU A 204 -8.09 23.03 58.71
CA LEU A 204 -9.10 22.28 59.46
C LEU A 204 -8.66 21.88 60.87
N GLU A 205 -7.36 21.75 61.13
CA GLU A 205 -6.83 21.52 62.48
C GLU A 205 -6.83 22.82 63.29
N GLU A 206 -6.40 23.95 62.71
CA GLU A 206 -6.50 25.29 63.30
C GLU A 206 -7.95 25.64 63.66
N LEU A 207 -8.90 25.48 62.73
CA LEU A 207 -10.34 25.71 62.99
C LEU A 207 -10.92 24.75 64.05
N ARG A 208 -10.35 23.55 64.24
CA ARG A 208 -10.76 22.64 65.33
C ARG A 208 -10.25 23.12 66.67
N GLU A 209 -9.02 23.60 66.74
CA GLU A 209 -8.43 24.19 67.96
C GLU A 209 -9.18 25.47 68.35
N GLU A 210 -9.43 26.38 67.40
CA GLU A 210 -10.26 27.58 67.64
C GLU A 210 -11.66 27.21 68.15
N ARG A 211 -12.33 26.24 67.51
CA ARG A 211 -13.64 25.75 67.95
C ARG A 211 -13.59 25.14 69.34
N GLN A 212 -12.51 24.43 69.70
CA GLN A 212 -12.33 23.90 71.05
C GLN A 212 -12.21 25.03 72.07
N VAL A 213 -11.33 26.02 71.83
CA VAL A 213 -11.14 27.18 72.71
C VAL A 213 -12.44 27.98 72.87
N LEU A 214 -13.19 28.20 71.79
CA LEU A 214 -14.50 28.85 71.84
C LEU A 214 -15.51 28.04 72.65
N ASN A 215 -15.56 26.72 72.49
CA ASN A 215 -16.46 25.83 73.23
C ASN A 215 -16.13 25.81 74.75
N GLU A 216 -14.84 25.78 75.10
CA GLU A 216 -14.38 25.91 76.49
C GLU A 216 -14.78 27.26 77.09
N ARG A 217 -14.56 28.37 76.36
CA ARG A 217 -14.95 29.72 76.77
C ARG A 217 -16.48 29.88 76.90
N CYS A 218 -17.27 29.30 76.01
CA CYS A 218 -18.73 29.26 76.13
C CYS A 218 -19.15 28.50 77.39
N GLY A 219 -18.58 27.31 77.64
CA GLY A 219 -18.85 26.55 78.86
C GLY A 219 -18.42 27.26 80.16
N GLU A 220 -17.38 28.10 80.12
CA GLU A 220 -17.06 29.00 81.25
C GLU A 220 -18.10 30.11 81.42
N LEU A 221 -18.54 30.74 80.34
CA LEU A 221 -19.55 31.80 80.39
C LEU A 221 -20.89 31.26 80.89
N GLU A 222 -21.33 30.08 80.42
CA GLU A 222 -22.50 29.38 80.93
C GLU A 222 -22.42 29.13 82.44
N LYS A 223 -21.29 28.62 82.95
CA LYS A 223 -21.06 28.44 84.39
C LYS A 223 -21.12 29.76 85.17
N ARG A 224 -20.55 30.85 84.63
CA ARG A 224 -20.60 32.18 85.26
C ARG A 224 -22.03 32.75 85.27
N CYS A 225 -22.76 32.60 84.16
CA CYS A 225 -24.16 33.00 84.07
C CYS A 225 -25.04 32.19 85.03
N GLN A 226 -24.85 30.87 85.12
CA GLN A 226 -25.60 30.04 86.07
C GLN A 226 -25.28 30.43 87.51
N ALA A 227 -24.02 30.62 87.87
CA ALA A 227 -23.65 31.06 89.22
C ALA A 227 -24.24 32.44 89.58
N ALA A 228 -24.29 33.38 88.63
CA ALA A 228 -24.94 34.67 88.82
C ALA A 228 -26.47 34.57 88.91
N LEU A 229 -27.10 33.64 88.18
CA LEU A 229 -28.53 33.34 88.32
C LEU A 229 -28.82 32.72 89.69
N ASP A 230 -28.05 31.73 90.14
CA ASP A 230 -28.18 31.09 91.44
C ASP A 230 -28.00 32.12 92.59
N GLU A 231 -27.05 33.04 92.45
CA GLU A 231 -26.85 34.18 93.37
C GLU A 231 -28.08 35.09 93.39
N LYS A 232 -28.64 35.45 92.23
CA LYS A 232 -29.82 36.34 92.15
C LYS A 232 -31.11 35.66 92.58
N GLU A 233 -31.26 34.35 92.39
CA GLU A 233 -32.33 33.56 92.99
C GLU A 233 -32.20 33.51 94.51
N SER A 234 -30.98 33.34 95.05
CA SER A 234 -30.72 33.40 96.49
C SER A 234 -31.05 34.77 97.07
N ASP A 235 -30.58 35.85 96.43
CA ASP A 235 -30.93 37.24 96.78
C ASP A 235 -32.45 37.42 96.82
N LEU A 236 -33.15 37.04 95.76
CA LEU A 236 -34.61 37.13 95.63
C LEU A 236 -35.32 36.39 96.76
N ARG A 237 -34.94 35.13 97.06
CA ARG A 237 -35.50 34.37 98.18
C ARG A 237 -35.29 35.11 99.51
N THR A 238 -34.11 35.69 99.76
CA THR A 238 -33.90 36.49 100.99
C THR A 238 -34.72 37.79 101.01
N PHE A 239 -34.98 38.40 99.85
CA PHE A 239 -35.86 39.57 99.75
C PHE A 239 -37.32 39.17 99.99
N GLU A 240 -37.79 38.05 99.47
CA GLU A 240 -39.13 37.51 99.73
C GLU A 240 -39.33 37.20 101.22
N GLU A 241 -38.36 36.55 101.88
CA GLU A 241 -38.35 36.32 103.33
C GLU A 241 -38.40 37.64 104.12
N LYS A 242 -37.53 38.61 103.79
CA LYS A 242 -37.54 39.95 104.41
C LYS A 242 -38.87 40.67 104.20
N LEU A 243 -39.49 40.50 103.04
CA LEU A 243 -40.76 41.12 102.67
C LEU A 243 -41.94 40.45 103.38
N LEU A 244 -41.90 39.14 103.62
CA LEU A 244 -42.84 38.42 104.50
C LEU A 244 -42.71 38.89 105.96
N VAL A 245 -41.48 38.97 106.49
CA VAL A 245 -41.22 39.52 107.84
C VAL A 245 -41.68 40.97 107.95
N TRP A 246 -41.47 41.79 106.91
CA TRP A 246 -41.95 43.17 106.87
C TRP A 246 -43.48 43.23 106.79
N LYS A 247 -44.13 42.40 105.97
CA LYS A 247 -45.60 42.30 105.92
C LYS A 247 -46.19 41.97 107.29
N GLU A 248 -45.65 40.99 108.00
CA GLU A 248 -46.13 40.65 109.36
C GLU A 248 -45.81 41.77 110.37
N LYS A 249 -44.65 42.44 110.30
CA LYS A 249 -44.38 43.64 111.11
C LYS A 249 -45.38 44.77 110.85
N VAL A 250 -45.72 45.04 109.58
CA VAL A 250 -46.73 46.04 109.18
C VAL A 250 -48.12 45.62 109.66
N LYS A 251 -48.46 44.34 109.59
CA LYS A 251 -49.74 43.79 110.06
C LYS A 251 -49.90 43.92 111.58
N VAL A 252 -48.84 43.63 112.34
CA VAL A 252 -48.79 43.83 113.81
C VAL A 252 -48.82 45.32 114.17
N ALA A 253 -48.06 46.16 113.47
CA ALA A 253 -48.09 47.61 113.67
C ALA A 253 -49.48 48.18 113.37
N LYS A 254 -50.08 47.78 112.26
CA LYS A 254 -51.44 48.15 111.90
C LYS A 254 -52.46 47.68 112.94
N ALA A 255 -52.42 46.43 113.39
CA ALA A 255 -53.32 45.96 114.44
C ALA A 255 -53.17 46.74 115.77
N LYS A 256 -51.95 47.22 116.08
CA LYS A 256 -51.68 48.07 117.23
C LYS A 256 -52.19 49.51 117.04
N ASP A 257 -52.08 50.05 115.83
CA ASP A 257 -52.62 51.37 115.48
C ASP A 257 -54.16 51.33 115.40
N ASP A 258 -54.74 50.27 114.84
CA ASP A 258 -56.20 50.00 114.84
C ASP A 258 -56.72 49.91 116.30
N GLN A 259 -56.05 49.15 117.20
CA GLN A 259 -56.38 49.15 118.63
C GLN A 259 -56.25 50.53 119.29
N ARG A 260 -55.29 51.35 118.86
CA ARG A 260 -55.10 52.70 119.38
C ARG A 260 -56.20 53.64 118.88
N ILE A 261 -56.65 53.47 117.65
CA ILE A 261 -57.80 54.17 117.06
C ILE A 261 -59.06 53.77 117.83
N GLU A 262 -59.35 52.48 117.99
CA GLU A 262 -60.48 51.98 118.80
C GLU A 262 -60.45 52.54 120.24
N GLY A 263 -59.27 52.61 120.87
CA GLY A 263 -59.09 53.20 122.20
C GLY A 263 -59.35 54.71 122.25
N LEU A 264 -58.98 55.45 121.20
CA LEU A 264 -59.27 56.89 121.08
C LEU A 264 -60.74 57.16 120.72
N GLU A 265 -61.36 56.29 119.94
CA GLU A 265 -62.80 56.29 119.63
C GLU A 265 -63.63 55.98 120.87
N ALA A 266 -63.22 55.01 121.70
CA ALA A 266 -63.85 54.73 122.99
C ALA A 266 -63.74 55.91 123.97
N LEU A 267 -62.59 56.59 124.03
CA LEU A 267 -62.39 57.79 124.85
C LEU A 267 -63.26 58.98 124.37
N THR A 268 -63.39 59.18 123.06
CA THR A 268 -64.25 60.24 122.51
C THR A 268 -65.75 59.90 122.60
N ALA A 269 -66.12 58.61 122.57
CA ALA A 269 -67.48 58.16 122.89
C ALA A 269 -67.84 58.42 124.36
N ALA A 270 -66.93 58.13 125.29
CA ALA A 270 -67.12 58.42 126.72
C ALA A 270 -67.32 59.93 126.97
N GLN A 271 -66.46 60.78 126.40
CA GLN A 271 -66.59 62.24 126.51
C GLN A 271 -67.88 62.79 125.87
N ARG A 272 -68.45 62.11 124.86
CA ARG A 272 -69.76 62.49 124.29
C ARG A 272 -70.91 62.21 125.26
N GLY A 273 -70.84 61.12 126.03
CA GLY A 273 -71.85 60.76 127.04
C GLY A 273 -71.92 61.76 128.21
N ASP A 274 -70.79 62.27 128.67
CA ASP A 274 -70.73 63.24 129.78
C ASP A 274 -71.37 64.60 129.42
N VAL A 275 -71.31 65.01 128.15
CA VAL A 275 -71.94 66.24 127.66
C VAL A 275 -73.46 66.10 127.53
N GLU A 276 -73.95 64.94 127.11
CA GLU A 276 -75.40 64.67 127.03
C GLU A 276 -76.06 64.56 128.42
N GLY A 277 -75.33 64.04 129.43
CA GLY A 277 -75.78 64.02 130.83
C GLY A 277 -75.99 65.43 131.42
N LEU A 278 -75.08 66.36 131.14
CA LEU A 278 -75.19 67.76 131.58
C LEU A 278 -76.37 68.50 130.92
N ALA A 279 -76.67 68.19 129.65
CA ALA A 279 -77.80 68.75 128.91
C ALA A 279 -79.19 68.22 129.34
N ALA A 280 -79.24 67.15 130.13
CA ALA A 280 -80.47 66.58 130.69
C ALA A 280 -80.88 67.21 132.03
N VAL A 281 -79.92 67.65 132.86
CA VAL A 281 -80.17 68.20 134.21
C VAL A 281 -80.60 69.67 134.19
N LEU A 282 -80.14 70.46 133.22
CA LEU A 282 -80.51 71.89 133.10
C LEU A 282 -81.91 72.14 132.51
N ARG A 283 -82.51 71.14 131.85
CA ARG A 283 -83.76 71.29 131.09
C ARG A 283 -85.02 71.47 131.97
N PRO A 284 -85.16 70.81 133.14
CA PRO A 284 -86.33 71.02 134.01
C PRO A 284 -86.29 72.32 134.83
N LEU A 285 -85.09 72.83 135.16
CA LEU A 285 -84.93 74.02 136.02
C LEU A 285 -85.29 75.34 135.30
N LEU A 286 -85.08 75.42 133.98
CA LEU A 286 -85.43 76.61 133.20
C LEU A 286 -86.94 76.80 132.99
N ALA A 287 -87.75 75.75 133.16
CA ALA A 287 -89.21 75.83 133.02
C ALA A 287 -89.92 76.52 134.20
N ALA A 288 -89.24 76.67 135.35
CA ALA A 288 -89.81 77.24 136.57
C ALA A 288 -89.56 78.76 136.76
N LEU A 289 -88.76 79.38 135.88
CA LEU A 289 -88.28 80.77 136.04
C LEU A 289 -88.74 81.75 134.94
N GLY A 290 -89.66 81.34 134.06
CA GLY A 290 -90.41 82.28 133.20
C GLY A 290 -89.59 83.08 132.18
N LEU A 291 -88.45 82.56 131.73
CA LEU A 291 -87.62 83.17 130.70
C LEU A 291 -87.79 82.42 129.35
N PRO A 292 -87.72 83.13 128.21
CA PRO A 292 -88.01 82.55 126.89
C PRO A 292 -86.95 81.53 126.46
N PRO A 293 -87.31 80.54 125.64
CA PRO A 293 -86.34 79.63 125.06
C PRO A 293 -85.40 80.40 124.11
N PRO A 294 -84.08 80.34 124.30
CA PRO A 294 -83.15 80.82 123.30
C PRO A 294 -83.13 79.83 122.13
N ASP A 295 -83.39 80.34 120.94
CA ASP A 295 -82.98 79.70 119.70
C ASP A 295 -81.64 80.32 119.26
N PRO A 296 -80.48 79.67 119.51
CA PRO A 296 -79.25 80.01 118.83
C PRO A 296 -79.24 79.37 117.44
N ALA A 297 -79.91 80.09 116.55
CA ALA A 297 -79.63 80.19 115.13
C ALA A 297 -78.13 80.02 114.78
N PRO A 298 -77.82 79.52 113.56
CA PRO A 298 -76.47 79.08 113.20
C PRO A 298 -75.48 80.24 112.98
N LEU A 299 -74.26 80.07 113.52
CA LEU A 299 -73.02 80.82 113.21
C LEU A 299 -73.05 82.32 113.61
N PRO A 300 -71.94 82.95 114.07
CA PRO A 300 -70.70 83.02 113.28
C PRO A 300 -69.35 83.16 114.04
N ASP A 301 -68.27 83.06 113.24
CA ASP A 301 -67.00 83.78 113.35
C ASP A 301 -66.09 83.64 114.60
N GLY A 302 -65.06 82.79 114.43
CA GLY A 302 -63.71 83.04 114.97
C GLY A 302 -62.75 83.74 114.00
N ARG A 303 -63.07 83.80 112.69
CA ARG A 303 -62.33 84.48 111.59
C ARG A 303 -60.93 83.91 111.27
N LEU A 304 -60.30 84.18 110.11
CA LEU A 304 -60.53 85.20 109.08
C LEU A 304 -60.65 84.67 107.64
N ASP A 305 -61.48 85.42 106.89
CA ASP A 305 -61.53 85.59 105.43
C ASP A 305 -61.30 87.12 105.20
N VAL A 306 -60.90 87.70 104.06
CA VAL A 306 -60.97 87.30 102.64
C VAL A 306 -59.71 87.77 101.89
N ALA A 307 -59.49 87.25 100.68
CA ALA A 307 -58.73 87.83 99.55
C ALA A 307 -58.33 89.33 99.65
N PRO A 308 -57.03 89.60 99.86
CA PRO A 308 -56.26 90.22 98.77
C PRO A 308 -55.33 89.20 98.12
N LEU A 309 -55.53 88.90 96.84
CA LEU A 309 -55.02 89.71 95.71
C LEU A 309 -53.48 89.64 95.67
N LEU A 310 -52.93 88.76 94.84
CA LEU A 310 -52.63 89.10 93.43
C LEU A 310 -51.42 90.07 93.26
N GLU A 311 -50.51 90.08 94.24
CA GLU A 311 -49.10 90.47 94.11
C GLU A 311 -48.26 89.40 94.85
N SER A 312 -47.51 88.48 94.27
CA SER A 312 -46.93 88.30 92.94
C SER A 312 -46.77 86.77 92.73
N LEU A 313 -47.27 86.10 91.70
CA LEU A 313 -47.22 86.37 90.25
C LEU A 313 -45.82 86.69 89.66
N ASN A 314 -44.76 86.64 90.48
CA ASN A 314 -43.35 86.73 90.02
C ASN A 314 -42.51 85.50 90.41
N GLY A 315 -43.08 84.53 91.14
CA GLY A 315 -42.43 83.24 91.41
C GLY A 315 -42.36 82.29 90.20
N ALA A 316 -43.01 82.66 89.08
CA ALA A 316 -43.06 81.86 87.84
C ALA A 316 -41.71 81.80 87.06
N GLN A 317 -40.61 82.25 87.67
CA GLN A 317 -39.29 82.33 87.05
C GLN A 317 -38.38 81.11 87.36
N ALA A 318 -38.79 80.21 88.25
CA ALA A 318 -38.09 78.96 88.54
C ALA A 318 -38.32 77.84 87.49
N ALA A 319 -39.23 78.04 86.54
CA ALA A 319 -39.49 77.09 85.44
C ALA A 319 -38.33 76.98 84.43
N VAL A 320 -37.33 77.88 84.50
CA VAL A 320 -36.15 77.88 83.62
C VAL A 320 -35.11 76.81 84.02
N ALA A 321 -35.14 76.32 85.26
CA ALA A 321 -34.20 75.29 85.74
C ALA A 321 -34.43 73.88 85.13
N ASN A 322 -35.52 73.67 84.39
CA ASN A 322 -35.90 72.37 83.82
C ASN A 322 -35.72 72.31 82.28
N GLY A 323 -35.03 73.30 81.69
CA GLY A 323 -34.71 73.34 80.26
C GLY A 323 -33.35 72.69 79.92
N THR A 324 -32.31 72.93 80.74
CA THR A 324 -30.94 72.49 80.46
C THR A 324 -30.72 70.97 80.61
N ALA A 325 -31.45 70.30 81.51
CA ALA A 325 -31.36 68.85 81.67
C ALA A 325 -32.02 68.03 80.54
N ARG A 326 -32.92 68.66 79.75
CA ARG A 326 -33.57 68.00 78.60
C ARG A 326 -32.82 68.21 77.28
N VAL A 327 -31.93 69.20 77.19
CA VAL A 327 -31.07 69.40 76.03
C VAL A 327 -29.91 68.40 76.06
N THR A 328 -29.20 68.26 77.18
CA THR A 328 -28.11 67.27 77.32
C THR A 328 -28.59 65.82 77.21
N ALA A 329 -29.80 65.51 77.65
CA ALA A 329 -30.43 64.20 77.48
C ALA A 329 -30.84 63.91 76.01
N LEU A 330 -31.12 64.92 75.20
CA LEU A 330 -31.41 64.77 73.77
C LEU A 330 -30.14 64.79 72.92
N GLU A 331 -29.11 65.54 73.31
CA GLU A 331 -27.78 65.50 72.67
C GLU A 331 -27.11 64.13 72.88
N THR A 332 -27.22 63.54 74.08
CA THR A 332 -26.75 62.16 74.31
C THR A 332 -27.59 61.13 73.55
N GLN A 333 -28.91 61.26 73.46
CA GLN A 333 -29.73 60.34 72.65
C GLN A 333 -29.53 60.53 71.14
N LEU A 334 -29.15 61.72 70.68
CA LEU A 334 -28.78 61.96 69.29
C LEU A 334 -27.41 61.35 68.96
N HIS A 335 -26.42 61.51 69.85
CA HIS A 335 -25.10 60.89 69.67
C HIS A 335 -25.17 59.35 69.70
N ASP A 336 -25.96 58.79 70.63
CA ASP A 336 -26.22 57.35 70.77
C ASP A 336 -27.02 56.78 69.56
N ALA A 337 -27.81 57.62 68.87
CA ALA A 337 -28.47 57.28 67.62
C ALA A 337 -27.56 57.45 66.39
N GLU A 338 -26.67 58.44 66.38
CA GLU A 338 -25.67 58.66 65.33
C GLU A 338 -24.60 57.55 65.33
N GLU A 339 -24.10 57.09 66.48
CA GLU A 339 -23.24 55.90 66.56
C GLU A 339 -23.96 54.63 66.09
N LYS A 340 -25.24 54.45 66.44
CA LYS A 340 -26.03 53.29 66.00
C LYS A 340 -26.42 53.35 64.52
N CYS A 341 -26.51 54.54 63.92
CA CYS A 341 -26.67 54.69 62.48
C CYS A 341 -25.34 54.55 61.71
N ALA A 342 -24.21 54.99 62.28
CA ALA A 342 -22.88 54.76 61.71
C ALA A 342 -22.51 53.26 61.72
N ALA A 343 -22.89 52.53 62.77
CA ALA A 343 -22.70 51.08 62.89
C ALA A 343 -23.70 50.25 62.05
N ALA A 344 -24.76 50.85 61.50
CA ALA A 344 -25.75 50.16 60.67
C ALA A 344 -25.37 50.06 59.18
N ALA A 345 -24.27 50.71 58.76
CA ALA A 345 -23.64 50.45 57.47
C ALA A 345 -22.74 49.21 57.60
N ALA A 346 -23.31 48.01 57.44
CA ALA A 346 -22.58 46.75 57.58
C ALA A 346 -21.37 46.70 56.62
N PRO A 347 -20.11 46.75 57.12
CA PRO A 347 -18.94 46.76 56.25
C PRO A 347 -18.79 45.44 55.48
N GLU A 348 -19.32 44.35 56.03
CA GLU A 348 -19.40 43.01 55.43
C GLU A 348 -20.23 43.00 54.13
N VAL A 349 -21.36 43.71 54.09
CA VAL A 349 -22.17 43.83 52.86
C VAL A 349 -21.47 44.71 51.81
N VAL A 350 -20.71 45.72 52.26
CA VAL A 350 -19.90 46.55 51.35
C VAL A 350 -18.75 45.72 50.77
N THR A 351 -18.03 44.92 51.56
CA THR A 351 -16.95 44.07 51.07
C THR A 351 -17.47 42.93 50.18
N GLU A 352 -18.63 42.34 50.46
CA GLU A 352 -19.28 41.40 49.55
C GLU A 352 -19.66 42.05 48.21
N LEU A 353 -20.19 43.28 48.22
CA LEU A 353 -20.52 44.02 47.00
C LEU A 353 -19.26 44.45 46.22
N GLU A 354 -18.18 44.81 46.90
CA GLU A 354 -16.88 45.11 46.30
C GLU A 354 -16.25 43.87 45.67
N GLN A 355 -16.24 42.72 46.36
CA GLN A 355 -15.80 41.44 45.80
C GLN A 355 -16.66 41.02 44.60
N ARG A 356 -17.99 41.20 44.69
CA ARG A 356 -18.91 40.88 43.59
C ARG A 356 -18.72 41.82 42.40
N ASN A 357 -18.41 43.10 42.62
CA ASN A 357 -18.03 44.03 41.57
C ASN A 357 -16.69 43.64 40.94
N ALA A 358 -15.66 43.32 41.72
CA ALA A 358 -14.36 42.86 41.20
C ALA A 358 -14.51 41.59 40.33
N GLN A 359 -15.31 40.62 40.77
CA GLN A 359 -15.63 39.42 39.96
C GLN A 359 -16.42 39.75 38.69
N LEU A 360 -17.28 40.77 38.70
CA LEU A 360 -18.00 41.23 37.51
C LEU A 360 -17.08 42.00 36.56
N GLU A 361 -16.14 42.78 37.06
CA GLU A 361 -15.12 43.48 36.28
C GLU A 361 -14.17 42.48 35.59
N GLU A 362 -13.70 41.46 36.32
CA GLU A 362 -12.89 40.38 35.74
C GLU A 362 -13.65 39.63 34.64
N LYS A 363 -14.93 39.27 34.88
CA LYS A 363 -15.79 38.66 33.85
C LYS A 363 -15.99 39.59 32.65
N CYS A 364 -16.12 40.89 32.87
CA CYS A 364 -16.18 41.88 31.80
C CYS A 364 -14.86 41.98 31.02
N GLU A 365 -13.70 41.88 31.68
CA GLU A 365 -12.40 41.81 31.01
C GLU A 365 -12.23 40.55 30.19
N LEU A 366 -12.60 39.39 30.71
CA LEU A 366 -12.55 38.11 29.99
C LEU A 366 -13.45 38.14 28.75
N LEU A 367 -14.66 38.69 28.86
CA LEU A 367 -15.55 38.93 27.72
C LEU A 367 -14.93 39.90 26.70
N ARG A 368 -14.28 40.99 27.13
CA ARG A 368 -13.56 41.92 26.23
C ARG A 368 -12.38 41.23 25.53
N LYS A 369 -11.62 40.40 26.24
CA LYS A 369 -10.50 39.61 25.70
C LYS A 369 -10.99 38.58 24.66
N GLU A 370 -12.09 37.87 24.93
CA GLU A 370 -12.66 36.91 23.98
C GLU A 370 -13.30 37.60 22.76
N ILE A 371 -14.02 38.72 22.94
CA ILE A 371 -14.52 39.53 21.81
C ILE A 371 -13.36 40.02 20.93
N LYS A 372 -12.22 40.40 21.53
CA LYS A 372 -11.01 40.76 20.77
C LYS A 372 -10.46 39.55 20.01
N ARG A 373 -10.33 38.39 20.67
CA ARG A 373 -9.85 37.14 20.05
C ARG A 373 -10.72 36.71 18.87
N GLN A 374 -12.05 36.81 19.00
CA GLN A 374 -13.01 36.51 17.93
C GLN A 374 -12.89 37.49 16.76
N ARG A 375 -12.72 38.80 17.02
CA ARG A 375 -12.47 39.80 15.97
C ARG A 375 -11.16 39.55 15.23
N GLU A 376 -10.08 39.17 15.94
CA GLU A 376 -8.81 38.80 15.32
C GLU A 376 -8.92 37.51 14.49
N ALA A 377 -9.62 36.49 14.99
CA ALA A 377 -9.88 35.25 14.25
C ALA A 377 -10.66 35.54 12.95
N PHE A 378 -11.75 36.31 13.04
CA PHE A 378 -12.55 36.74 11.89
C PHE A 378 -11.74 37.58 10.88
N GLN A 379 -10.81 38.43 11.35
CA GLN A 379 -9.91 39.16 10.45
C GLN A 379 -8.87 38.25 9.76
N ARG A 380 -8.35 37.22 10.43
CA ARG A 380 -7.46 36.22 9.81
C ARG A 380 -8.20 35.39 8.77
N GLU A 381 -9.39 34.93 9.10
CA GLU A 381 -10.27 34.18 8.19
C GLU A 381 -10.64 35.04 6.97
N LYS A 382 -11.05 36.29 7.18
CA LYS A 382 -11.31 37.23 6.08
C LYS A 382 -10.06 37.49 5.23
N ALA A 383 -8.88 37.66 5.82
CA ALA A 383 -7.65 37.85 5.06
C ALA A 383 -7.30 36.61 4.20
N GLN A 384 -7.51 35.40 4.73
CA GLN A 384 -7.38 34.16 3.95
C GLN A 384 -8.41 34.10 2.81
N GLN A 385 -9.65 34.52 3.06
CA GLN A 385 -10.71 34.54 2.05
C GLN A 385 -10.50 35.62 0.97
N ASP A 386 -9.97 36.79 1.32
CA ASP A 386 -9.57 37.85 0.38
C ASP A 386 -8.39 37.38 -0.50
N ILE A 387 -7.43 36.62 0.04
CA ILE A 387 -6.36 35.95 -0.73
C ILE A 387 -6.95 34.91 -1.71
N SER A 388 -7.89 34.08 -1.26
CA SER A 388 -8.54 33.07 -2.10
C SER A 388 -9.44 33.66 -3.19
N THR A 389 -10.05 34.83 -2.97
CA THR A 389 -10.97 35.48 -3.93
C THR A 389 -10.26 36.43 -4.91
N ALA A 390 -9.12 37.02 -4.54
CA ALA A 390 -8.30 37.82 -5.46
C ALA A 390 -7.80 36.99 -6.67
N GLY A 391 -7.56 35.69 -6.48
CA GLY A 391 -7.05 34.77 -7.51
C GLY A 391 -7.97 34.55 -8.73
N THR A 392 -9.21 35.04 -8.72
CA THR A 392 -10.18 34.79 -9.82
C THR A 392 -10.65 36.04 -10.57
N ARG A 393 -10.12 37.25 -10.29
CA ARG A 393 -10.67 38.49 -10.85
C ARG A 393 -9.70 39.51 -11.48
N GLU A 394 -8.38 39.33 -11.39
CA GLU A 394 -7.41 40.34 -11.91
C GLU A 394 -6.43 39.87 -13.02
N GLU A 395 -6.50 38.63 -13.51
CA GLU A 395 -5.63 38.16 -14.62
C GLU A 395 -5.80 38.99 -15.92
N GLY A 396 -6.92 39.68 -16.10
CA GLY A 396 -7.17 40.56 -17.26
C GLY A 396 -6.72 42.02 -17.13
N ARG A 397 -6.22 42.47 -15.96
CA ARG A 397 -5.93 43.91 -15.72
C ARG A 397 -4.47 44.25 -15.44
N ALA A 398 -3.67 43.31 -14.94
CA ALA A 398 -2.25 43.55 -14.66
C ALA A 398 -1.44 43.81 -15.96
N THR A 399 -1.76 43.11 -17.04
CA THR A 399 -1.03 43.14 -18.33
C THR A 399 -1.01 44.50 -19.03
N LEU A 400 -1.93 45.42 -18.68
CA LEU A 400 -2.02 46.75 -19.28
C LEU A 400 -1.30 47.85 -18.48
N ARG A 401 -0.83 47.58 -17.25
CA ARG A 401 -0.13 48.61 -16.44
C ARG A 401 1.40 48.52 -16.52
N ALA A 402 1.96 47.38 -16.94
CA ALA A 402 3.40 47.19 -17.11
C ALA A 402 4.06 48.10 -18.19
N ALA A 403 3.27 48.79 -19.01
CA ALA A 403 3.75 49.71 -20.04
C ALA A 403 4.18 51.10 -19.52
N ALA A 404 3.86 51.45 -18.27
CA ALA A 404 4.26 52.73 -17.65
C ALA A 404 5.29 52.48 -16.54
N GLY A 405 6.57 52.56 -16.90
CA GLY A 405 7.69 52.18 -16.02
C GLY A 405 7.70 52.93 -14.68
N GLY A 406 7.80 52.17 -13.58
CA GLY A 406 7.82 52.75 -12.23
C GLY A 406 7.97 51.79 -11.04
N VAL A 407 7.82 50.46 -11.22
CA VAL A 407 7.87 49.47 -10.11
C VAL A 407 8.64 48.20 -10.51
N PHE A 408 9.87 48.34 -11.02
CA PHE A 408 10.57 47.21 -11.65
C PHE A 408 11.04 46.10 -10.69
N GLU A 409 11.53 46.41 -9.48
CA GLU A 409 12.09 45.36 -8.59
C GLU A 409 11.02 44.58 -7.83
N LYS A 410 10.03 45.28 -7.24
CA LYS A 410 9.00 44.62 -6.42
C LYS A 410 8.08 43.73 -7.24
N ASP A 411 7.70 44.17 -8.44
CA ASP A 411 6.84 43.38 -9.33
C ASP A 411 7.62 42.22 -9.96
N MET A 412 8.92 42.37 -10.24
CA MET A 412 9.77 41.27 -10.71
C MET A 412 9.99 40.21 -9.62
N LEU A 413 10.22 40.60 -8.37
CA LEU A 413 10.31 39.66 -7.24
C LEU A 413 8.98 38.94 -6.98
N SER A 414 7.85 39.65 -7.08
CA SER A 414 6.52 39.07 -7.01
C SER A 414 6.28 38.05 -8.13
N LEU A 415 6.61 38.40 -9.37
CA LEU A 415 6.49 37.51 -10.53
C LEU A 415 7.41 36.28 -10.41
N ALA A 416 8.65 36.45 -9.96
CA ALA A 416 9.57 35.33 -9.72
C ALA A 416 9.07 34.40 -8.60
N THR A 417 8.44 34.95 -7.57
CA THR A 417 7.83 34.18 -6.48
C THR A 417 6.61 33.41 -6.98
N GLN A 418 5.74 34.05 -7.77
CA GLN A 418 4.57 33.41 -8.39
C GLN A 418 4.98 32.33 -9.40
N GLN A 419 6.05 32.56 -10.17
CA GLN A 419 6.62 31.57 -11.10
C GLN A 419 7.15 30.36 -10.32
N SER A 420 7.91 30.60 -9.24
CA SER A 420 8.41 29.54 -8.35
C SER A 420 7.28 28.74 -7.70
N GLN A 421 6.20 29.39 -7.27
CA GLN A 421 5.00 28.75 -6.75
C GLN A 421 4.35 27.84 -7.81
N ARG A 422 4.06 28.35 -9.01
CA ARG A 422 3.53 27.56 -10.13
C ARG A 422 4.46 26.40 -10.52
N ASP A 423 5.77 26.60 -10.54
CA ASP A 423 6.74 25.55 -10.87
C ASP A 423 6.84 24.48 -9.76
N ASN A 424 6.58 24.84 -8.49
CA ASN A 424 6.45 23.90 -7.38
C ASN A 424 5.14 23.12 -7.47
N GLU A 425 4.02 23.78 -7.74
CA GLU A 425 2.70 23.15 -7.95
C GLU A 425 2.73 22.16 -9.13
N ILE A 426 3.31 22.55 -10.28
CA ILE A 426 3.48 21.67 -11.44
C ILE A 426 4.36 20.47 -11.09
N ARG A 427 5.41 20.63 -10.27
CA ARG A 427 6.23 19.51 -9.78
C ARG A 427 5.45 18.59 -8.84
N GLN A 428 4.64 19.14 -7.93
CA GLN A 428 3.78 18.36 -7.03
C GLN A 428 2.71 17.59 -7.81
N LEU A 429 2.01 18.23 -8.76
CA LEU A 429 1.01 17.59 -9.61
C LEU A 429 1.61 16.49 -10.49
N ARG A 430 2.82 16.69 -11.03
CA ARG A 430 3.53 15.64 -11.78
C ARG A 430 3.92 14.45 -10.90
N ALA A 431 4.36 14.70 -9.66
CA ALA A 431 4.66 13.64 -8.70
C ALA A 431 3.39 12.85 -8.32
N GLN A 432 2.28 13.55 -8.01
CA GLN A 432 0.98 12.92 -7.74
C GLN A 432 0.48 12.10 -8.93
N LEU A 433 0.62 12.61 -10.15
CA LEU A 433 0.25 11.88 -11.37
C LEU A 433 1.07 10.59 -11.53
N GLN A 434 2.38 10.64 -11.30
CA GLN A 434 3.23 9.44 -11.32
C GLN A 434 2.87 8.43 -10.22
N THR A 435 2.52 8.88 -9.02
CA THR A 435 2.02 8.02 -7.94
C THR A 435 0.71 7.32 -8.35
N LEU A 436 -0.27 8.09 -8.86
CA LEU A 436 -1.54 7.55 -9.33
C LEU A 436 -1.39 6.61 -10.54
N GLU A 437 -0.44 6.87 -11.45
CA GLU A 437 -0.10 5.95 -12.54
C GLU A 437 0.48 4.63 -12.02
N LYS A 438 1.32 4.68 -10.97
CA LYS A 438 1.87 3.49 -10.30
C LYS A 438 0.76 2.68 -9.61
N GLU A 439 -0.08 3.32 -8.81
CA GLU A 439 -1.23 2.71 -8.14
C GLU A 439 -2.22 2.08 -9.15
N ASN A 440 -2.50 2.77 -10.27
CA ASN A 440 -3.38 2.25 -11.32
C ASN A 440 -2.77 1.04 -12.05
N ALA A 441 -1.44 0.99 -12.20
CA ALA A 441 -0.74 -0.18 -12.73
C ALA A 441 -0.74 -1.35 -11.74
N GLU A 442 -0.65 -1.09 -10.42
CA GLU A 442 -0.75 -2.10 -9.36
C GLU A 442 -2.18 -2.69 -9.30
N LEU A 443 -3.21 -1.84 -9.23
CA LEU A 443 -4.62 -2.26 -9.25
C LEU A 443 -4.99 -3.08 -10.51
N LYS A 444 -4.38 -2.80 -11.67
CA LYS A 444 -4.57 -3.63 -12.87
C LYS A 444 -3.99 -5.04 -12.70
N ARG A 445 -2.78 -5.17 -12.13
CA ARG A 445 -2.18 -6.48 -11.84
C ARG A 445 -3.03 -7.27 -10.83
N GLU A 446 -3.57 -6.59 -9.82
CA GLU A 446 -4.50 -7.21 -8.87
C GLU A 446 -5.80 -7.65 -9.54
N CYS A 447 -6.39 -6.84 -10.41
CA CYS A 447 -7.56 -7.24 -11.20
C CYS A 447 -7.27 -8.46 -12.09
N ASP A 448 -6.13 -8.50 -12.78
CA ASP A 448 -5.74 -9.63 -13.64
C ASP A 448 -5.50 -10.90 -12.81
N HIS A 449 -4.86 -10.78 -11.64
CA HIS A 449 -4.70 -11.88 -10.70
C HIS A 449 -6.04 -12.40 -10.17
N ASN A 450 -6.92 -11.51 -9.72
CA ASN A 450 -8.25 -11.85 -9.22
C ASN A 450 -9.12 -12.50 -10.32
N ASN A 451 -9.03 -12.04 -11.56
CA ASN A 451 -9.70 -12.66 -12.71
C ASN A 451 -9.17 -14.09 -12.98
N SER A 452 -7.86 -14.31 -12.85
CA SER A 452 -7.25 -15.64 -12.96
C SER A 452 -7.73 -16.59 -11.85
N VAL A 453 -7.77 -16.11 -10.60
CA VAL A 453 -8.30 -16.85 -9.44
C VAL A 453 -9.79 -17.18 -9.60
N LEU A 454 -10.60 -16.23 -10.08
CA LEU A 454 -12.02 -16.45 -10.38
C LEU A 454 -12.23 -17.48 -11.49
N ALA A 455 -11.40 -17.47 -12.54
CA ALA A 455 -11.44 -18.47 -13.61
C ALA A 455 -11.10 -19.88 -13.09
N GLN A 456 -10.09 -19.99 -12.20
CA GLN A 456 -9.74 -21.24 -11.54
C GLN A 456 -10.86 -21.75 -10.63
N TYR A 457 -11.45 -20.91 -9.77
CA TYR A 457 -12.59 -21.33 -8.94
C TYR A 457 -13.83 -21.70 -9.76
N THR A 458 -14.08 -21.03 -10.88
CA THR A 458 -15.17 -21.39 -11.80
C THR A 458 -14.97 -22.81 -12.34
N LYS A 459 -13.76 -23.13 -12.79
CA LYS A 459 -13.38 -24.47 -13.27
C LYS A 459 -13.50 -25.53 -12.17
N ASP A 460 -13.08 -25.22 -10.93
CA ASP A 460 -13.20 -26.15 -9.81
C ASP A 460 -14.68 -26.41 -9.42
N ILE A 461 -15.53 -25.38 -9.48
CA ILE A 461 -16.99 -25.52 -9.31
C ILE A 461 -17.61 -26.38 -10.42
N GLU A 462 -17.16 -26.26 -11.67
CA GLU A 462 -17.61 -27.12 -12.77
C GLU A 462 -17.21 -28.59 -12.55
N VAL A 463 -15.98 -28.84 -12.10
CA VAL A 463 -15.51 -30.20 -11.73
C VAL A 463 -16.31 -30.77 -10.56
N LEU A 464 -16.63 -29.97 -9.54
CA LEU A 464 -17.48 -30.40 -8.42
C LEU A 464 -18.90 -30.72 -8.89
N LYS A 465 -19.52 -29.87 -9.71
CA LYS A 465 -20.84 -30.13 -10.30
C LYS A 465 -20.85 -31.37 -11.20
N ALA A 466 -19.76 -31.65 -11.92
CA ALA A 466 -19.62 -32.88 -12.70
C ALA A 466 -19.58 -34.12 -11.78
N LYS A 467 -18.81 -34.07 -10.68
CA LYS A 467 -18.77 -35.14 -9.67
C LYS A 467 -20.13 -35.36 -9.00
N GLU A 468 -20.82 -34.29 -8.65
CA GLU A 468 -22.17 -34.33 -8.06
C GLU A 468 -23.20 -34.97 -9.02
N ARG A 469 -23.20 -34.58 -10.30
CA ARG A 469 -24.04 -35.24 -11.32
C ARG A 469 -23.76 -36.74 -11.44
N VAL A 470 -22.49 -37.14 -11.37
CA VAL A 470 -22.09 -38.57 -11.39
C VAL A 470 -22.53 -39.29 -10.11
N GLN A 471 -22.49 -38.65 -8.94
CA GLN A 471 -23.03 -39.24 -7.72
C GLN A 471 -24.55 -39.42 -7.80
N LEU A 472 -25.28 -38.40 -8.25
CA LEU A 472 -26.73 -38.47 -8.45
C LEU A 472 -27.14 -39.52 -9.48
N SER A 473 -26.38 -39.70 -10.58
CA SER A 473 -26.66 -40.76 -11.55
C SER A 473 -26.37 -42.16 -10.98
N ILE A 474 -25.31 -42.34 -10.17
CA ILE A 474 -25.01 -43.59 -9.47
C ILE A 474 -26.09 -43.93 -8.43
N GLU A 475 -26.61 -42.94 -7.69
CA GLU A 475 -27.71 -43.14 -6.75
C GLU A 475 -29.01 -43.52 -7.48
N TYR A 476 -29.31 -42.87 -8.60
CA TYR A 476 -30.45 -43.23 -9.43
C TYR A 476 -30.32 -44.67 -9.98
N VAL A 477 -29.15 -45.03 -10.52
CA VAL A 477 -28.83 -46.41 -10.95
C VAL A 477 -29.04 -47.41 -9.82
N ARG A 478 -28.52 -47.14 -8.61
CA ARG A 478 -28.71 -47.99 -7.43
C ARG A 478 -30.19 -48.19 -7.11
N ASN A 479 -30.99 -47.12 -7.15
CA ASN A 479 -32.42 -47.19 -6.85
C ASN A 479 -33.18 -48.03 -7.90
N VAL A 480 -32.89 -47.87 -9.20
CA VAL A 480 -33.52 -48.66 -10.26
C VAL A 480 -33.12 -50.14 -10.17
N ILE A 481 -31.84 -50.44 -9.90
CA ILE A 481 -31.36 -51.82 -9.70
C ILE A 481 -31.99 -52.45 -8.45
N LEU A 482 -32.05 -51.72 -7.33
CA LEU A 482 -32.68 -52.19 -6.10
C LEU A 482 -34.17 -52.49 -6.31
N GLN A 483 -34.89 -51.59 -6.98
CA GLN A 483 -36.31 -51.79 -7.31
C GLN A 483 -36.52 -52.98 -8.26
N PHE A 484 -35.62 -53.22 -9.22
CA PHE A 484 -35.64 -54.40 -10.08
C PHE A 484 -35.42 -55.71 -9.30
N LEU A 485 -34.43 -55.74 -8.40
CA LEU A 485 -34.12 -56.90 -7.55
C LEU A 485 -35.25 -57.20 -6.55
N CYS A 486 -35.89 -56.18 -6.00
CA CYS A 486 -36.98 -56.31 -5.04
C CYS A 486 -38.37 -56.44 -5.69
N CYS A 487 -38.49 -56.42 -7.03
CA CYS A 487 -39.79 -56.53 -7.70
C CYS A 487 -40.29 -57.99 -7.70
N PRO A 488 -41.44 -58.30 -7.05
CA PRO A 488 -41.98 -59.66 -7.02
C PRO A 488 -42.74 -60.04 -8.29
N ASN A 489 -43.06 -59.08 -9.17
CA ASN A 489 -43.79 -59.31 -10.41
C ASN A 489 -42.82 -59.35 -11.59
N GLU A 490 -42.62 -60.54 -12.15
CA GLU A 490 -41.67 -60.79 -13.25
C GLU A 490 -41.97 -59.98 -14.52
N THR A 491 -43.24 -59.76 -14.85
CA THR A 491 -43.63 -58.94 -16.01
C THR A 491 -43.22 -57.48 -15.84
N VAL A 492 -43.40 -56.92 -14.64
CA VAL A 492 -42.99 -55.54 -14.31
C VAL A 492 -41.47 -55.44 -14.24
N ARG A 493 -40.81 -56.45 -13.66
CA ARG A 493 -39.34 -56.56 -13.62
C ARG A 493 -38.73 -56.53 -15.03
N LEU A 494 -39.28 -57.29 -15.97
CA LEU A 494 -38.84 -57.27 -17.37
C LEU A 494 -39.10 -55.93 -18.07
N GLN A 495 -40.17 -55.21 -17.73
CA GLN A 495 -40.43 -53.86 -18.24
C GLN A 495 -39.43 -52.80 -17.76
N MET A 496 -38.71 -53.04 -16.65
CA MET A 496 -37.65 -52.15 -16.17
C MET A 496 -36.32 -52.34 -16.90
N VAL A 497 -36.11 -53.46 -17.60
CA VAL A 497 -34.83 -53.77 -18.27
C VAL A 497 -34.47 -52.75 -19.37
N PRO A 498 -35.38 -52.29 -20.24
CA PRO A 498 -35.10 -51.21 -21.19
C PRO A 498 -34.69 -49.89 -20.52
N ALA A 499 -35.29 -49.55 -19.38
CA ALA A 499 -34.91 -48.37 -18.62
C ALA A 499 -33.50 -48.52 -18.04
N ILE A 500 -33.19 -49.68 -17.42
CA ILE A 500 -31.85 -49.99 -16.89
C ILE A 500 -30.78 -49.90 -17.99
N ALA A 501 -31.01 -50.54 -19.14
CA ALA A 501 -30.08 -50.52 -20.28
C ALA A 501 -29.91 -49.12 -20.88
N THR A 502 -30.90 -48.24 -20.75
CA THR A 502 -30.79 -46.84 -21.20
C THR A 502 -29.98 -46.01 -20.23
N VAL A 503 -30.21 -46.19 -18.92
CA VAL A 503 -29.53 -45.45 -17.84
C VAL A 503 -28.07 -45.90 -17.68
N LEU A 504 -27.76 -47.16 -18.00
CA LEU A 504 -26.41 -47.71 -18.03
C LEU A 504 -25.73 -47.60 -19.41
N GLU A 505 -26.34 -46.89 -20.36
CA GLU A 505 -25.79 -46.63 -21.71
C GLU A 505 -25.34 -47.89 -22.47
N PHE A 506 -26.10 -49.00 -22.36
CA PHE A 506 -25.75 -50.27 -23.00
C PHE A 506 -25.57 -50.11 -24.51
N THR A 507 -24.44 -50.62 -25.01
CA THR A 507 -24.12 -50.64 -26.44
C THR A 507 -25.16 -51.46 -27.21
N PRO A 508 -25.29 -51.25 -28.53
CA PRO A 508 -26.20 -52.05 -29.36
C PRO A 508 -25.96 -53.57 -29.26
N LYS A 509 -24.72 -53.99 -29.00
CA LYS A 509 -24.34 -55.38 -28.79
C LYS A 509 -24.89 -55.92 -27.45
N GLU A 510 -24.68 -55.20 -26.36
CA GLU A 510 -25.18 -55.59 -25.03
C GLU A 510 -26.72 -55.60 -25.00
N LYS A 511 -27.39 -54.61 -25.62
CA LYS A 511 -28.85 -54.62 -25.80
C LYS A 511 -29.33 -55.91 -26.52
N MET A 512 -28.63 -56.35 -27.55
CA MET A 512 -28.95 -57.60 -28.26
C MET A 512 -28.68 -58.87 -27.43
N GLU A 513 -27.63 -58.88 -26.61
CA GLU A 513 -27.31 -59.98 -25.68
C GLU A 513 -28.36 -60.09 -24.56
N VAL A 514 -28.83 -58.96 -24.01
CA VAL A 514 -29.93 -58.96 -23.02
C VAL A 514 -31.23 -59.44 -23.64
N GLN A 515 -31.54 -59.02 -24.88
CA GLN A 515 -32.74 -59.43 -25.61
C GLN A 515 -32.74 -60.92 -25.96
N SER A 516 -31.58 -61.50 -26.27
CA SER A 516 -31.46 -62.93 -26.58
C SER A 516 -31.49 -63.80 -25.33
N ALA A 517 -30.89 -63.34 -24.22
CA ALA A 517 -30.99 -63.99 -22.91
C ALA A 517 -32.39 -63.90 -22.29
N ASN A 518 -33.14 -62.83 -22.57
CA ASN A 518 -34.49 -62.58 -22.04
C ASN A 518 -35.49 -62.30 -23.16
N PRO A 519 -36.02 -63.33 -23.87
CA PRO A 519 -36.92 -63.15 -25.01
C PRO A 519 -38.23 -62.41 -24.68
N ALA A 520 -38.65 -62.42 -23.40
CA ALA A 520 -39.83 -61.73 -22.90
C ALA A 520 -39.57 -60.25 -22.50
N CYS A 521 -38.32 -59.77 -22.58
CA CYS A 521 -37.99 -58.35 -22.40
C CYS A 521 -38.61 -57.51 -23.54
N PRO A 522 -39.20 -56.32 -23.27
CA PRO A 522 -39.59 -55.40 -24.33
C PRO A 522 -38.37 -55.00 -25.17
N ARG A 523 -38.57 -54.78 -26.47
CA ARG A 523 -37.49 -54.38 -27.37
C ARG A 523 -36.92 -53.03 -26.96
N PHE A 524 -35.59 -52.95 -26.90
CA PHE A 524 -34.88 -51.69 -26.79
C PHE A 524 -35.12 -50.84 -28.04
N HIS A 525 -35.41 -49.56 -27.83
CA HIS A 525 -35.42 -48.53 -28.87
C HIS A 525 -34.01 -47.92 -29.05
#